data_AF-A0A838H778-F1
#
_entry.id   AF-A0A838H778-F1
#
_cell.length_a   1.000
_cell.length_b   1.000
_cell.length_c   1.000
_cell.angle_alpha   90.00
_cell.angle_beta   90.00
_cell.angle_gamma   90.00
#
_symmetry.space_group_name_H-M   'P 1'
#
loop_
_entity.id
_entity.type
_entity.pdbx_description
1 polymer ?
#
loop_
_entity_poly.entity_id
_entity_poly.type
_entity_poly.pdbx_seq_one_letter_code
_entity_poly.pdbx_strand_id
1 'polypeptide(L)'
;VSEFSRQIKLLAKELQLPIIALSQLNRGPEQRSDKRPMMSDLRESGSLEQDADMVILLHREDVYEKESTRPGEADLIVAKHRNGPIKDLVLAFQGHYSRFVDMAQG
;
A
#
# COMPACT_ATOMS: atom_id res chain seq x y z
N VAL A 1 -7.48 10.70 -15.04
CA VAL A 1 -6.67 10.30 -13.86
C VAL A 1 -5.17 10.47 -14.12
N SER A 2 -4.64 10.03 -15.27
CA SER A 2 -3.19 10.11 -15.55
C SER A 2 -2.57 11.51 -15.55
N GLU A 3 -3.34 12.54 -15.93
CA GLU A 3 -2.84 13.93 -15.86
C GLU A 3 -2.66 14.41 -14.41
N PHE A 4 -3.54 13.95 -13.51
CA PHE A 4 -3.58 14.36 -12.12
C PHE A 4 -2.38 13.84 -11.32
N SER A 5 -1.99 12.57 -11.51
CA SER A 5 -0.81 11.99 -10.85
C SER A 5 0.49 12.66 -11.27
N ARG A 6 0.61 13.02 -12.55
CA ARG A 6 1.77 13.77 -13.05
C ARG A 6 1.83 15.16 -12.45
N GLN A 7 0.70 15.87 -12.35
CA GLN A 7 0.64 17.19 -11.71
C GLN A 7 1.03 17.12 -10.23
N ILE A 8 0.54 16.11 -9.49
CA ILE A 8 0.93 15.88 -8.09
C ILE A 8 2.44 15.69 -7.98
N LYS A 9 3.03 14.86 -8.85
CA LYS A 9 4.48 14.61 -8.87
C LYS A 9 5.29 15.88 -9.14
N LEU A 10 4.84 16.72 -10.07
CA LEU A 10 5.49 18.00 -10.35
C LEU A 10 5.37 18.96 -9.18
N LEU A 11 4.20 19.07 -8.56
CA LEU A 11 3.96 19.89 -7.38
C LEU A 11 4.85 19.47 -6.19
N ALA A 12 4.96 18.16 -5.94
CA ALA A 12 5.84 17.63 -4.88
C ALA A 12 7.31 18.01 -5.11
N LYS A 13 7.76 18.00 -6.38
CA LYS A 13 9.12 18.41 -6.76
C LYS A 13 9.33 19.92 -6.63
N GLU A 14 8.35 20.71 -7.05
CA GLU A 14 8.42 22.17 -6.99
C GLU A 14 8.45 22.69 -5.55
N LEU A 15 7.55 22.18 -4.70
CA LEU A 15 7.48 22.56 -3.29
C LEU A 15 8.48 21.85 -2.40
N GLN A 16 9.20 20.85 -2.93
CA GLN A 16 10.16 20.01 -2.21
C GLN A 16 9.58 19.35 -0.95
N LEU A 17 8.34 18.89 -1.03
CA LEU A 17 7.63 18.25 0.09
C LEU A 17 7.10 16.87 -0.31
N PRO A 18 7.06 15.91 0.64
CA PRO A 18 6.44 14.62 0.38
C PRO A 18 4.93 14.77 0.25
N ILE A 19 4.36 14.25 -0.84
CA ILE A 19 2.91 14.15 -1.03
C ILE A 19 2.50 12.68 -0.90
N ILE A 20 1.59 12.40 0.03
CA ILE A 20 0.97 11.09 0.19
C ILE A 20 -0.42 11.15 -0.43
N ALA A 21 -0.64 10.33 -1.46
CA ALA A 21 -1.95 10.15 -2.06
C ALA A 21 -2.48 8.76 -1.72
N LEU A 22 -3.76 8.68 -1.33
CA LEU A 22 -4.45 7.42 -1.12
C LEU A 22 -5.12 7.01 -2.44
N SER A 23 -4.95 5.76 -2.84
CA SER A 23 -5.66 5.17 -3.97
C SER A 23 -6.39 3.92 -3.50
N GLN A 24 -7.64 3.79 -3.93
CA GLN A 24 -8.34 2.52 -3.85
C GLN A 24 -7.78 1.56 -4.90
N LEU A 25 -7.80 0.27 -4.58
CA LEU A 25 -7.45 -0.81 -5.50
C LEU A 25 -8.71 -1.34 -6.17
N ASN A 26 -8.52 -1.97 -7.32
CA ASN A 26 -9.57 -2.79 -7.93
C ASN A 26 -9.91 -3.96 -7.01
N ARG A 27 -11.12 -4.52 -7.15
CA ARG A 27 -11.55 -5.72 -6.40
C ARG A 27 -10.90 -7.03 -6.92
N GLY A 28 -9.95 -6.93 -7.84
CA GLY A 28 -9.19 -8.06 -8.37
C GLY A 28 -8.52 -8.95 -7.31
N PRO A 29 -7.88 -8.40 -6.26
CA PRO A 29 -7.31 -9.18 -5.17
C PRO A 29 -8.34 -10.07 -4.47
N GLU A 30 -9.57 -9.58 -4.29
CA GLU A 30 -10.61 -10.30 -3.54
C GLU A 30 -11.04 -11.61 -4.23
N GLN A 31 -10.83 -11.70 -5.55
CA GLN A 31 -11.19 -12.87 -6.37
C GLN A 31 -10.04 -13.88 -6.50
N ARG A 32 -8.82 -13.50 -6.11
CA ARG A 32 -7.66 -14.39 -6.14
C ARG A 32 -7.63 -15.30 -4.90
N SER A 33 -7.00 -16.47 -5.05
CA SER A 33 -6.69 -17.35 -3.93
C SER A 33 -5.76 -16.65 -2.95
N ASP A 34 -4.70 -16.04 -3.48
CA ASP A 34 -3.83 -15.11 -2.76
C ASP A 34 -4.42 -13.70 -2.85
N LYS A 35 -5.15 -13.31 -1.81
CA LYS A 35 -5.82 -12.00 -1.69
C LYS A 35 -4.84 -10.84 -1.45
N ARG A 36 -3.53 -11.09 -1.55
CA ARG A 36 -2.50 -10.07 -1.46
C ARG A 36 -2.59 -9.09 -2.64
N PRO A 37 -2.61 -7.78 -2.38
CA PRO A 37 -2.62 -6.78 -3.43
C PRO A 37 -1.26 -6.71 -4.14
N MET A 38 -1.30 -6.39 -5.43
CA MET A 38 -0.13 -6.21 -6.29
C MET A 38 -0.24 -4.90 -7.08
N MET A 39 0.88 -4.45 -7.66
CA MET A 39 0.92 -3.21 -8.45
C MET A 39 -0.12 -3.17 -9.57
N SER A 40 -0.39 -4.32 -10.21
CA SER A 40 -1.38 -4.39 -11.29
C SER A 40 -2.83 -4.14 -10.82
N ASP A 41 -3.11 -4.17 -9.52
CA ASP A 41 -4.41 -3.81 -8.97
C ASP A 41 -4.64 -2.29 -8.91
N LEU A 42 -3.58 -1.49 -9.16
CA LEU A 42 -3.66 -0.04 -9.40
C LEU A 42 -3.92 0.32 -10.87
N ARG A 43 -4.17 -0.67 -11.74
CA ARG A 43 -4.23 -0.45 -13.19
C ARG A 43 -5.36 0.49 -13.63
N GLU A 44 -6.47 0.56 -12.89
CA GLU A 44 -7.53 1.56 -13.14
C GLU A 44 -7.14 2.97 -12.67
N SER A 45 -6.12 3.09 -11.82
CA SER A 45 -5.56 4.34 -11.34
C SER A 45 -4.66 5.03 -12.39
N GLY A 46 -4.55 4.46 -13.59
CA GLY A 46 -3.86 5.07 -14.74
C GLY A 46 -2.35 5.14 -14.54
N SER A 47 -1.77 6.34 -14.63
CA SER A 47 -0.31 6.53 -14.55
C SER A 47 0.24 6.65 -13.12
N LEU A 48 -0.59 6.51 -12.07
CA LEU A 48 -0.13 6.51 -10.68
C LEU A 48 0.98 5.48 -10.41
N GLU A 49 0.83 4.27 -10.95
CA GLU A 49 1.85 3.22 -10.89
C GLU A 49 3.20 3.71 -11.44
N GLN A 50 3.19 4.50 -12.50
CA GLN A 50 4.39 4.98 -13.16
C GLN A 50 4.95 6.23 -12.46
N ASP A 51 4.10 7.18 -12.10
CA ASP A 51 4.49 8.51 -11.61
C ASP A 51 5.00 8.49 -10.16
N ALA A 52 4.44 7.62 -9.31
CA ALA A 52 4.82 7.53 -7.90
C ALA A 52 6.31 7.16 -7.72
N ASP A 53 6.96 7.75 -6.71
CA ASP A 53 8.32 7.33 -6.31
C ASP A 53 8.30 6.07 -5.46
N MET A 54 7.27 5.95 -4.61
CA MET A 54 7.04 4.82 -3.72
C MET A 54 5.58 4.42 -3.79
N VAL A 55 5.31 3.12 -3.77
CA VAL A 55 3.96 2.57 -3.63
C VAL A 55 3.97 1.58 -2.48
N ILE A 56 3.09 1.83 -1.52
CA ILE A 56 2.88 0.98 -0.36
C ILE A 56 1.46 0.43 -0.46
N LEU A 57 1.33 -0.90 -0.53
CA LEU A 57 0.05 -1.60 -0.52
C LEU A 57 -0.20 -2.13 0.89
N LEU A 58 -1.45 -2.05 1.35
CA LEU A 58 -1.85 -2.53 2.66
C LEU A 58 -2.59 -3.86 2.51
N HIS A 59 -2.20 -4.86 3.30
CA HIS A 59 -2.90 -6.12 3.36
C HIS A 59 -3.08 -6.57 4.81
N ARG A 60 -4.30 -6.99 5.14
CA ARG A 60 -4.66 -7.57 6.44
C ARG A 60 -5.37 -8.88 6.18
N GLU A 61 -4.71 -9.99 6.49
CA GLU A 61 -5.25 -11.33 6.20
C GLU A 61 -6.51 -11.60 7.01
N ASP A 62 -6.55 -11.18 8.28
CA ASP A 62 -7.66 -11.35 9.21
C ASP A 62 -8.97 -10.66 8.78
N VAL A 63 -8.91 -9.71 7.83
CA VAL A 63 -10.09 -9.09 7.22
C VAL A 63 -10.76 -10.03 6.22
N TYR A 64 -10.00 -10.92 5.60
CA TYR A 64 -10.47 -11.80 4.53
C TYR A 64 -10.59 -13.26 4.93
N GLU A 65 -9.85 -13.69 5.94
CA GLU A 65 -9.83 -15.05 6.48
C GLU A 65 -10.07 -15.00 7.99
N LYS A 66 -11.24 -15.51 8.43
CA LYS A 66 -11.64 -15.45 9.84
C LYS A 66 -10.79 -16.36 10.72
N GLU A 67 -10.23 -17.42 10.13
CA GLU A 67 -9.34 -18.38 10.80
C GLU A 67 -7.86 -18.05 10.58
N SER A 68 -7.54 -16.81 10.18
CA SER A 68 -6.16 -16.37 9.96
C SER A 68 -5.31 -16.63 11.20
N THR A 69 -4.12 -17.18 10.97
CA THR A 69 -3.11 -17.43 12.00
C THR A 69 -2.35 -16.16 12.39
N ARG A 70 -2.65 -15.03 11.72
CA ARG A 70 -2.00 -13.72 11.89
C ARG A 70 -3.01 -12.63 12.31
N PRO A 71 -3.85 -12.85 13.35
CA PRO A 71 -4.87 -11.88 13.74
C PRO A 71 -4.24 -10.58 14.23
N GLY A 72 -4.75 -9.44 13.73
CA GLY A 72 -4.23 -8.13 14.08
C GLY A 72 -2.86 -7.80 13.46
N GLU A 73 -2.33 -8.63 12.56
CA GLU A 73 -1.16 -8.24 11.75
C GLU A 73 -1.59 -7.52 10.48
N ALA A 74 -0.73 -6.61 10.03
CA ALA A 74 -0.89 -5.93 8.75
C ALA A 74 0.44 -5.90 7.99
N ASP A 75 0.39 -6.29 6.73
CA ASP A 75 1.51 -6.19 5.81
C ASP A 75 1.47 -4.81 5.13
N LEU A 76 2.54 -4.04 5.31
CA LEU A 76 2.89 -2.89 4.49
C LEU A 76 3.86 -3.36 3.41
N ILE A 77 3.34 -3.50 2.20
CA ILE A 77 4.05 -4.04 1.04
C ILE A 77 4.64 -2.86 0.28
N VAL A 78 5.95 -2.61 0.40
CA VAL A 78 6.64 -1.61 -0.41
C VAL A 78 6.82 -2.17 -1.81
N ALA A 79 5.78 -2.08 -2.63
CA ALA A 79 5.71 -2.68 -3.96
C ALA A 79 6.54 -1.93 -5.01
N LYS A 80 6.84 -0.65 -4.76
CA LYS A 80 7.74 0.18 -5.57
C LYS A 80 8.53 1.12 -4.67
N HIS A 81 9.81 1.26 -4.97
CA HIS A 81 10.68 2.25 -4.36
C HIS A 81 11.76 2.67 -5.37
N ARG A 82 11.67 3.89 -5.92
CA ARG A 82 12.62 4.36 -6.96
C ARG A 82 14.06 4.47 -6.46
N ASN A 83 14.26 4.79 -5.18
CA ASN A 83 15.56 5.13 -4.60
C ASN A 83 15.98 4.18 -3.47
N GLY A 84 15.43 2.97 -3.42
CA GLY A 84 15.74 2.02 -2.35
C GLY A 84 15.06 0.67 -2.54
N PRO A 85 15.18 -0.22 -1.55
CA PRO A 85 14.66 -1.57 -1.67
C PRO A 85 13.15 -1.61 -1.58
N ILE A 86 12.57 -2.60 -2.27
CA ILE A 86 11.23 -3.13 -1.98
C ILE A 86 11.34 -4.10 -0.79
N LYS A 87 10.33 -4.11 0.07
CA LYS A 87 10.27 -5.00 1.22
C LYS A 87 8.84 -5.08 1.76
N ASP A 88 8.50 -6.22 2.32
CA ASP A 88 7.30 -6.40 3.10
C ASP A 88 7.60 -6.15 4.58
N LEU A 89 6.84 -5.25 5.19
CA LEU A 89 6.95 -4.88 6.59
C LEU A 89 5.69 -5.39 7.30
N VAL A 90 5.88 -6.29 8.26
CA VAL A 90 4.79 -6.76 9.13
C VAL A 90 4.69 -5.83 10.33
N LEU A 91 3.51 -5.28 10.57
CA LEU A 91 3.19 -4.42 11.72
C LEU A 91 2.00 -5.00 12.49
N ALA A 92 1.89 -4.66 13.77
CA ALA A 92 0.70 -4.95 14.55
C ALA A 92 -0.32 -3.81 14.39
N PHE A 93 -1.55 -4.15 14.00
CA PHE A 93 -2.67 -3.23 13.84
C PHE A 93 -3.63 -3.29 15.03
N GLN A 94 -3.69 -2.21 15.79
CA GLN A 94 -4.59 -2.03 16.92
C GLN A 94 -5.83 -1.28 16.46
N GLY A 95 -6.80 -2.00 15.88
CA GLY A 95 -7.95 -1.41 15.21
C GLY A 95 -8.82 -0.48 16.07
N HIS A 96 -8.94 -0.75 17.37
CA HIS A 96 -9.68 0.09 18.31
C HIS A 96 -9.02 1.46 18.56
N TYR A 97 -7.75 1.62 18.20
CA TYR A 97 -7.03 2.89 18.23
C TYR A 97 -6.70 3.43 16.83
N SER A 98 -7.11 2.74 15.76
CA SER A 98 -6.71 3.06 14.38
C SER A 98 -5.20 3.25 14.23
N ARG A 99 -4.41 2.38 14.87
CA ARG A 99 -2.96 2.55 15.03
C ARG A 99 -2.20 1.33 14.55
N PHE A 100 -1.08 1.56 13.88
CA PHE A 100 -0.04 0.57 13.60
C PHE A 100 1.12 0.75 14.57
N VAL A 101 1.67 -0.35 15.07
CA VAL A 101 2.86 -0.37 15.93
C VAL A 101 3.85 -1.41 15.42
N ASP A 102 5.13 -1.21 15.72
CA ASP A 102 6.16 -2.19 15.40
C ASP A 102 5.83 -3.53 16.06
N MET A 103 6.13 -4.62 15.36
CA MET A 103 6.08 -5.94 15.97
C MET A 103 7.07 -6.00 17.13
N ALA A 104 6.67 -6.62 18.24
CA ALA A 104 7.58 -6.85 19.35
C ALA A 104 8.80 -7.62 18.82
N GLN A 105 9.99 -7.07 19.05
CA GLN A 105 11.22 -7.83 18.80
C GLN A 105 11.27 -8.91 19.89
N GLY A 106 11.14 -10.17 19.46
CA GLY A 106 11.33 -11.34 20.33
C GLY A 106 12.78 -11.52 20.74
#